data_AF-A0A8X6J886-F1
#
_entry.id   AF-A0A8X6J886-F1
#
_cell.length_a   1.000
_cell.length_b   1.000
_cell.length_c   1.000
_cell.angle_alpha   90.00
_cell.angle_beta   90.00
_cell.angle_gamma   90.00
#
_symmetry.space_group_name_H-M   'P 1'
#
loop_
_entity.id
_entity.type
_entity.pdbx_description
1 polymer ?
#
loop_
_entity_poly.entity_id
_entity_poly.type
_entity_poly.pdbx_seq_one_letter_code
_entity_poly.pdbx_strand_id
1 'polypeptide(L)'
;MKRILAWCLRFKENARNPPSQRTIGSLTATELSRALICLIRNVQSVHFPLEIQCLLKGKKIPNSNSVLNLSPFYENSILRVGGRLKHSNLTVNQKHPILIPNKGLINKFLIC
;
A
#
# COMPACT_ATOMS: atom_id res chain seq x y z
N MET A 1 -6.13 -12.01 -6.24
CA MET A 1 -4.68 -12.18 -5.92
C MET A 1 -4.36 -11.97 -4.43
N LYS A 2 -4.99 -11.01 -3.73
CA LYS A 2 -4.80 -10.78 -2.28
C LYS A 2 -4.97 -12.02 -1.37
N ARG A 3 -5.91 -12.93 -1.69
CA ARG A 3 -6.14 -14.18 -0.94
C ARG A 3 -4.93 -15.12 -0.97
N ILE A 4 -4.28 -15.26 -2.12
CA ILE A 4 -3.10 -16.12 -2.28
C ILE A 4 -1.97 -15.56 -1.43
N LEU A 5 -1.71 -14.25 -1.55
CA LEU A 5 -0.68 -13.59 -0.75
C LEU A 5 -0.99 -13.68 0.75
N ALA A 6 -2.26 -13.56 1.17
CA ALA A 6 -2.66 -13.74 2.56
C ALA A 6 -2.33 -15.16 3.08
N TRP A 7 -2.57 -16.19 2.27
CA TRP A 7 -2.14 -17.55 2.61
C TRP A 7 -0.63 -17.70 2.69
N CYS A 8 0.14 -17.13 1.75
CA CYS A 8 1.60 -17.15 1.80
C CYS A 8 2.13 -16.45 3.07
N LEU A 9 1.54 -15.32 3.45
CA LEU A 9 1.91 -14.59 4.67
C LEU A 9 1.56 -15.39 5.93
N ARG A 10 0.37 -15.99 6.00
CA ARG A 10 -0.01 -16.87 7.12
C ARG A 10 0.93 -18.07 7.21
N PHE A 11 1.26 -18.70 6.08
CA PHE A 11 2.19 -19.82 6.05
C PHE A 11 3.55 -19.42 6.63
N LYS A 12 4.11 -18.29 6.17
CA LYS A 12 5.36 -17.74 6.68
C LYS A 12 5.31 -17.50 8.20
N GLU A 13 4.20 -16.98 8.71
CA GLU A 13 4.03 -16.75 10.16
C GLU A 13 3.92 -18.07 10.92
N ASN A 14 3.08 -19.01 10.46
CA ASN A 14 2.91 -20.32 11.08
C ASN A 14 4.19 -21.17 11.06
N ALA A 15 5.03 -21.02 10.03
CA ALA A 15 6.30 -21.72 9.92
C ALA A 15 7.35 -21.20 10.93
N ARG A 16 7.19 -19.95 11.40
CA ARG A 16 8.06 -19.32 12.39
C ARG A 16 7.61 -19.55 13.84
N ASN A 17 6.39 -20.03 14.03
CA ASN A 17 5.77 -20.18 15.35
C ASN A 17 5.49 -21.66 15.68
N PRO A 18 5.52 -22.02 16.98
CA PRO A 18 5.17 -23.38 17.41
C PRO A 18 3.70 -23.70 17.09
N PRO A 19 3.33 -24.99 16.98
CA PRO A 19 1.97 -25.42 16.63
C PRO A 19 0.85 -24.78 17.47
N SER A 20 1.10 -24.53 18.76
CA SER A 20 0.14 -23.90 19.69
C SER A 20 -0.21 -22.45 19.35
N GLN A 21 0.60 -21.76 18.54
CA GLN A 21 0.41 -20.35 18.17
C GLN A 21 0.04 -20.18 16.69
N ARG A 22 -0.17 -21.29 15.95
CA ARG A 22 -0.49 -21.23 14.53
C ARG A 22 -1.93 -20.81 14.30
N THR A 23 -2.13 -19.92 13.33
CA THR A 23 -3.47 -19.56 12.87
C THR A 23 -4.00 -20.63 11.93
N ILE A 24 -5.20 -21.16 12.23
CA ILE A 24 -5.89 -22.19 11.44
C ILE A 24 -7.26 -21.70 10.95
N GLY A 25 -7.89 -22.45 10.06
CA GLY A 25 -9.22 -22.13 9.51
C GLY A 25 -9.20 -21.08 8.41
N SER A 26 -10.31 -20.38 8.21
CA SER A 26 -10.48 -19.40 7.12
C SER A 26 -9.59 -18.16 7.27
N LEU A 27 -9.30 -17.47 6.16
CA LEU A 27 -8.62 -16.18 6.18
C LEU A 27 -9.47 -15.12 6.87
N THR A 28 -8.85 -14.35 7.76
CA THR A 28 -9.50 -13.22 8.43
C THR A 28 -9.50 -11.97 7.54
N ALA A 29 -10.42 -11.05 7.80
CA ALA A 29 -10.43 -9.74 7.14
C ALA A 29 -9.11 -8.97 7.35
N THR A 30 -8.50 -9.11 8.53
CA THR A 30 -7.21 -8.50 8.87
C THR A 30 -6.08 -9.03 7.99
N GLU A 31 -6.03 -10.34 7.73
CA GLU A 31 -5.01 -10.92 6.86
C GLU A 31 -5.18 -10.51 5.40
N LEU A 32 -6.43 -10.42 4.93
CA LEU A 32 -6.72 -9.90 3.60
C LEU A 32 -6.29 -8.43 3.45
N SER A 33 -6.55 -7.61 4.48
CA SER A 33 -6.12 -6.21 4.52
C SER A 33 -4.59 -6.09 4.53
N ARG A 34 -3.90 -6.88 5.36
CA ARG A 34 -2.43 -6.92 5.40
C ARG A 34 -1.83 -7.36 4.07
N ALA A 35 -2.40 -8.38 3.44
CA ALA A 35 -1.96 -8.83 2.11
C ALA A 35 -2.16 -7.75 1.05
N LEU A 36 -3.30 -7.04 1.08
CA LEU A 36 -3.56 -5.92 0.18
C LEU A 36 -2.52 -4.81 0.36
N ILE A 37 -2.25 -4.39 1.60
CA ILE A 37 -1.23 -3.38 1.92
C ILE A 37 0.16 -3.84 1.44
N CYS A 38 0.51 -5.10 1.64
CA CYS A 38 1.79 -5.65 1.17
C CYS A 38 1.92 -5.56 -0.36
N LEU A 39 0.85 -5.87 -1.10
CA LEU A 39 0.83 -5.76 -2.55
C LEU A 39 0.96 -4.31 -3.01
N ILE A 40 0.23 -3.38 -2.39
CA ILE A 40 0.32 -1.94 -2.67
C ILE A 40 1.76 -1.45 -2.45
N ARG A 41 2.37 -1.83 -1.32
CA ARG A 41 3.75 -1.46 -1.00
C ARG A 41 4.74 -1.96 -2.05
N ASN A 42 4.58 -3.22 -2.47
CA ASN A 42 5.44 -3.80 -3.49
C ASN A 42 5.32 -3.04 -4.82
N VAL A 43 4.09 -2.79 -5.28
CA VAL A 43 3.82 -1.99 -6.48
C VAL A 43 4.45 -0.61 -6.39
N GLN A 44 4.22 0.10 -5.28
CA GLN A 44 4.75 1.45 -5.11
C GLN A 44 6.28 1.45 -5.06
N SER A 45 6.90 0.45 -4.44
CA SER A 45 8.37 0.34 -4.41
C SER A 45 8.99 0.13 -5.78
N VAL A 46 8.27 -0.52 -6.71
CA VAL A 46 8.73 -0.74 -8.08
C VAL A 46 8.52 0.49 -8.96
N HIS A 47 7.40 1.19 -8.79
CA HIS A 47 7.01 2.29 -9.69
C HIS A 47 7.39 3.68 -9.20
N PHE A 48 7.51 3.88 -7.90
CA PHE A 48 7.82 5.16 -7.26
C PHE A 48 9.04 5.06 -6.30
N PRO A 49 10.14 4.38 -6.66
CA PRO A 49 11.25 4.18 -5.74
C PRO A 49 11.91 5.51 -5.33
N LEU A 50 12.01 6.46 -6.26
CA LEU A 50 12.67 7.74 -6.04
C LEU A 50 11.84 8.62 -5.11
N GLU A 51 10.52 8.66 -5.31
CA GLU A 51 9.57 9.41 -4.51
C GLU A 51 9.53 8.90 -3.08
N ILE A 52 9.46 7.58 -2.91
CA ILE A 52 9.52 6.94 -1.59
C ILE A 52 10.85 7.29 -0.90
N GLN A 53 11.98 7.17 -1.61
CA GLN A 53 13.28 7.46 -1.03
C GLN A 53 13.43 8.93 -0.63
N CYS A 54 12.95 9.86 -1.46
CA CYS A 54 12.95 11.28 -1.15
C CYS A 54 12.13 11.57 0.11
N LEU A 55 10.89 11.08 0.16
CA LEU A 55 9.97 11.31 1.28
C LEU A 55 10.49 10.68 2.59
N LEU A 56 11.05 9.47 2.53
CA LEU A 56 11.68 8.82 3.68
C LEU A 56 12.89 9.60 4.22
N LYS A 57 13.63 10.28 3.35
CA LYS A 57 14.81 11.09 3.72
C LYS A 57 14.46 12.55 4.03
N GLY A 58 13.18 12.92 4.04
CA GLY A 58 12.75 14.32 4.18
C GLY A 58 13.20 15.24 3.03
N LYS A 59 13.60 14.66 1.89
CA LYS A 59 14.02 15.39 0.70
C LYS A 59 12.81 15.69 -0.19
N LYS A 60 12.88 16.80 -0.92
CA LYS A 60 11.88 17.12 -1.95
C LYS A 60 12.03 16.16 -3.13
N ILE A 61 10.89 15.77 -3.70
CA ILE A 61 10.85 15.05 -4.96
C ILE A 61 11.25 16.03 -6.08
N PRO A 62 12.03 15.61 -7.09
CA PRO A 62 12.42 16.49 -8.19
C PRO A 62 11.22 17.11 -8.90
N ASN A 63 11.32 18.39 -9.26
CA ASN A 63 10.24 19.12 -9.95
C ASN A 63 9.90 18.58 -11.34
N SER A 64 10.82 17.83 -11.97
CA SER A 64 10.59 17.14 -13.25
C SER A 64 9.66 15.92 -13.11
N ASN A 65 9.34 15.49 -11.88
CA ASN A 65 8.53 14.33 -11.65
C ASN A 65 7.02 14.66 -11.71
N SER A 66 6.30 14.03 -12.64
CA SER A 66 4.86 14.23 -12.82
C SER A 66 4.01 13.90 -11.57
N VAL A 67 4.51 13.04 -10.68
CA VAL A 67 3.84 12.65 -9.43
C VAL A 67 3.79 13.82 -8.43
N LEU A 68 4.72 14.78 -8.52
CA LEU A 68 4.77 15.93 -7.61
C LEU A 68 3.48 16.77 -7.63
N ASN A 69 2.82 16.85 -8.79
CA ASN A 69 1.54 17.56 -8.98
C ASN A 69 0.39 16.96 -8.16
N LEU A 70 0.55 15.74 -7.64
CA LEU A 70 -0.40 15.05 -6.77
C LEU A 70 -0.07 15.27 -5.28
N SER A 71 0.91 16.12 -4.97
CA SER A 71 1.39 16.40 -3.61
C SER A 71 1.58 15.12 -2.79
N PRO A 72 2.42 14.18 -3.26
CA PRO A 72 2.52 12.86 -2.67
C PRO A 72 3.14 12.94 -1.27
N PHE A 73 2.67 12.09 -0.35
CA PHE A 73 3.25 11.95 0.98
C PHE A 73 3.26 10.49 1.41
N TYR A 74 4.19 10.16 2.31
CA TYR A 74 4.39 8.78 2.75
C TYR A 74 3.84 8.61 4.16
N GLU A 75 2.84 7.75 4.32
CA GLU A 75 2.15 7.51 5.59
C GLU A 75 1.87 6.02 5.76
N ASN A 76 2.10 5.47 6.95
CA ASN A 76 1.83 4.06 7.26
C ASN A 76 2.47 3.08 6.24
N SER A 77 3.67 3.42 5.79
CA SER A 77 4.41 2.71 4.74
C SER A 77 3.77 2.70 3.34
N ILE A 78 2.84 3.63 3.05
CA ILE A 78 2.15 3.73 1.77
C ILE A 78 2.29 5.16 1.23
N LEU A 79 2.55 5.27 -0.07
CA LEU A 79 2.54 6.54 -0.79
C LEU A 79 1.09 6.96 -1.08
N ARG A 80 0.69 8.14 -0.64
CA ARG A 80 -0.66 8.70 -0.78
C ARG A 80 -0.64 10.05 -1.50
N VAL A 81 -1.77 10.42 -2.08
CA VAL A 81 -1.99 11.71 -2.76
C VAL A 81 -2.48 12.76 -1.77
N GLY A 82 -1.93 13.97 -1.87
CA GLY A 82 -2.33 15.14 -1.09
C GLY A 82 -3.12 16.19 -1.89
N GLY A 83 -3.46 17.30 -1.24
CA GLY A 83 -3.84 18.55 -1.92
C GLY A 83 -5.33 18.74 -2.27
N ARG A 84 -5.97 17.80 -2.97
CA ARG A 84 -7.28 18.08 -3.62
C ARG A 84 -8.48 18.25 -2.69
N LEU A 85 -8.41 17.78 -1.44
CA LEU A 85 -9.59 17.67 -0.55
C LEU A 85 -9.35 18.23 0.86
N LYS A 86 -8.39 19.15 1.03
CA LYS A 86 -8.01 19.73 2.34
C LYS A 86 -9.19 20.35 3.11
N HIS A 87 -10.23 20.82 2.44
CA HIS A 87 -11.40 21.48 3.04
C HIS A 87 -12.71 20.67 2.97
N SER A 88 -12.65 19.38 2.64
CA SER A 88 -13.87 18.54 2.56
C SER A 88 -14.20 17.86 3.89
N ASN A 89 -15.48 17.57 4.15
CA ASN A 89 -15.93 16.75 5.30
C ASN A 89 -15.77 15.23 5.07
N LEU A 90 -14.88 14.82 4.16
CA LEU A 90 -14.66 13.42 3.83
C LEU A 90 -13.77 12.72 4.88
N THR A 91 -13.92 11.40 5.00
CA THR A 91 -13.05 10.59 5.87
C THR A 91 -11.59 10.65 5.39
N VAL A 92 -10.62 10.45 6.30
CA VAL A 92 -9.17 10.57 6.00
C VAL A 92 -8.75 9.72 4.78
N ASN A 93 -9.31 8.52 4.63
CA ASN A 93 -9.03 7.65 3.48
C ASN A 93 -9.58 8.17 2.15
N GLN A 94 -10.67 8.95 2.17
CA GLN A 94 -11.21 9.62 1.00
C GLN A 94 -10.45 10.92 0.68
N LYS A 95 -9.94 11.61 1.72
CA LYS A 95 -9.11 12.82 1.57
C LYS A 95 -7.74 12.52 0.95
N HIS A 96 -7.19 11.36 1.28
CA HIS A 96 -5.82 10.98 0.91
C HIS A 96 -5.79 9.61 0.23
N PRO A 97 -6.22 9.52 -1.04
CA PRO A 97 -6.23 8.25 -1.76
C PRO A 97 -4.82 7.69 -1.94
N ILE A 98 -4.73 6.37 -2.00
CA ILE A 98 -3.46 5.66 -2.23
C ILE A 98 -2.98 5.96 -3.65
N LEU A 99 -1.71 6.32 -3.79
CA LEU A 99 -1.11 6.55 -5.11
C LEU A 99 -0.80 5.21 -5.79
N ILE A 100 -1.56 4.88 -6.83
CA ILE A 100 -1.36 3.66 -7.64
C ILE A 100 -0.88 4.07 -9.05
N PRO A 101 0.11 3.40 -9.64
CA PRO A 101 0.57 3.71 -10.98
C PRO A 101 -0.52 3.39 -12.03
N ASN A 102 -0.63 4.25 -13.06
CA ASN A 102 -1.69 4.18 -14.07
C ASN A 102 -1.51 3.06 -15.12
N LYS A 103 -0.92 1.92 -14.76
CA LYS A 103 -0.81 0.75 -15.65
C LYS A 103 -1.96 -0.21 -15.34
N GLY A 104 -2.93 -0.28 -16.25
CA GLY A 104 -4.25 -0.92 -16.13
C GLY A 104 -4.33 -2.38 -15.65
N LEU A 105 -3.21 -3.05 -15.40
CA LEU A 105 -3.16 -4.37 -14.76
C LEU A 105 -3.35 -4.28 -13.23
N ILE A 106 -2.80 -3.26 -12.57
CA ILE A 106 -2.75 -3.21 -11.10
C ILE A 106 -4.14 -2.89 -10.50
N ASN A 107 -4.93 -2.05 -11.17
CA ASN A 107 -6.32 -1.79 -10.77
C ASN A 107 -7.17 -3.07 -10.76
N LYS A 108 -6.90 -4.01 -11.67
CA LYS A 108 -7.61 -5.29 -11.74
C LYS A 108 -7.21 -6.25 -10.60
N PHE A 109 -5.99 -6.11 -10.06
CA PHE A 109 -5.49 -6.95 -8.96
C PHE A 109 -5.82 -6.43 -7.55
N LEU A 110 -6.05 -5.12 -7.40
CA LEU A 110 -6.40 -4.48 -6.13
C LEU A 110 -7.90 -4.57 -5.78
N ILE A 111 -8.77 -4.64 -6.79
CA ILE A 111 -10.23 -4.51 -6.64
C ILE A 111 -10.97 -5.87 -6.58
N CYS A 112 -10.30 -7.01 -6.85
CA CYS A 112 -10.88 -8.36 -6.72
C CYS A 112 -10.44 -9.09 -5.45
#